data_AF-A0A943QYP5-F1
#
_entry.id   AF-A0A943QYP5-F1
#
_cell.length_a   1.000
_cell.length_b   1.000
_cell.length_c   1.000
_cell.angle_alpha   90.00
_cell.angle_beta   90.00
_cell.angle_gamma   90.00
#
_symmetry.space_group_name_H-M   'P 1'
#
loop_
_entity.id
_entity.type
_entity.pdbx_description
1 polymer ?
#
loop_
_entity_poly.entity_id
_entity_poly.type
_entity_poly.pdbx_seq_one_letter_code
_entity_poly.pdbx_strand_id
1 'polypeptide(L)'
;MKKKLLLLATGLSSLTLLAACSNQSNHLSSTNSSSSVEKSQSSSSESSSTSNSSSSSQEKKVDTSAYDSIISKYQTAVANNQTDASLNSLIVNYANSQTSPASTVYTYRDLDGNGVDELILAFKPGKLFKEHVITDIYTISKDSGKVIRLTEGQQLGMLGERMTLAYLMDNTFSYYGSAGAMAGGGSGYHFSSDGQSLVKDDSDSGADEVDLSNWGWKDLSSASTNSSSSTASQTQTSSSALKPDELKNGNYKSAVGTWKSSNGQTITITSDGQLELWGSTYPIDKVSSNQYVSGIYTLTYVYSSPVGNAPIELCPKGVSDGSDAGDNSKDRILATNGKPSEESYFYRVD
;
A
#
# COMPACT_ATOMS: atom_id res chain seq x y z
N MET A 1 18.44 -24.32 -55.70
CA MET A 1 18.04 -23.49 -56.86
C MET A 1 16.95 -22.50 -56.42
N LYS A 2 17.16 -21.23 -56.78
CA LYS A 2 16.21 -20.09 -56.91
C LYS A 2 15.48 -19.54 -55.67
N LYS A 3 15.95 -18.33 -55.33
CA LYS A 3 15.43 -17.26 -54.46
C LYS A 3 14.03 -16.77 -54.88
N LYS A 4 13.27 -16.20 -53.94
CA LYS A 4 12.53 -14.94 -54.16
C LYS A 4 12.59 -14.05 -52.91
N LEU A 5 13.24 -12.92 -53.09
CA LEU A 5 13.39 -11.77 -52.22
C LEU A 5 12.44 -10.69 -52.80
N LEU A 6 11.61 -10.05 -51.98
CA LEU A 6 10.84 -8.88 -52.42
C LEU A 6 11.41 -7.64 -51.72
N LEU A 7 12.16 -6.84 -52.49
CA LEU A 7 12.49 -5.45 -52.18
C LEU A 7 11.26 -4.58 -52.48
N LEU A 8 11.00 -3.57 -51.66
CA LEU A 8 10.29 -2.37 -52.10
C LEU A 8 11.22 -1.17 -51.95
N ALA A 9 11.36 -0.43 -53.04
CA ALA A 9 12.35 0.60 -53.26
C ALA A 9 11.86 2.01 -52.87
N THR A 10 12.78 2.74 -52.27
CA THR A 10 13.07 4.20 -52.33
C THR A 10 12.15 5.12 -53.13
N GLY A 11 11.79 6.24 -52.49
CA GLY A 11 11.48 7.52 -53.13
C GLY A 11 12.28 8.65 -52.45
N LEU A 12 13.34 9.09 -53.11
CA LEU A 12 14.23 10.20 -52.75
C LEU A 12 13.76 11.45 -53.51
N SER A 13 13.63 12.61 -52.86
CA SER A 13 13.65 13.90 -53.58
C SER A 13 14.18 15.04 -52.70
N SER A 14 15.48 15.28 -52.88
CA SER A 14 16.26 16.54 -53.00
C SER A 14 15.56 17.90 -52.75
N LEU A 15 16.16 18.78 -51.91
CA LEU A 15 17.07 19.93 -52.26
C LEU A 15 16.35 21.06 -53.03
N THR A 16 16.44 22.37 -52.79
CA THR A 16 17.33 23.34 -52.09
C THR A 16 16.55 24.69 -52.06
N LEU A 17 16.81 25.65 -51.17
CA LEU A 17 17.68 26.82 -51.45
C LEU A 17 17.83 27.71 -50.20
N LEU A 18 19.09 28.08 -49.94
CA LEU A 18 19.52 29.23 -49.14
C LEU A 18 19.15 30.55 -49.85
N ALA A 19 18.82 31.59 -49.07
CA ALA A 19 19.15 32.98 -49.42
C ALA A 19 19.34 33.79 -48.13
N ALA A 20 20.43 34.57 -48.14
CA ALA A 20 20.98 35.35 -47.05
C ALA A 20 20.48 36.81 -47.05
N CYS A 21 21.12 37.62 -46.19
CA CYS A 21 21.22 39.10 -46.09
C CYS A 21 20.55 39.64 -44.81
N SER A 22 21.27 39.94 -43.73
CA SER A 22 22.31 40.97 -43.48
C SER A 22 21.77 42.36 -43.15
N ASN A 23 22.27 42.89 -42.03
CA ASN A 23 22.25 44.26 -41.50
C ASN A 23 22.06 45.39 -42.52
N GLN A 24 21.39 46.47 -42.10
CA GLN A 24 21.99 47.81 -42.12
C GLN A 24 21.23 48.78 -41.20
N SER A 25 22.01 49.39 -40.34
CA SER A 25 21.82 50.62 -39.56
C SER A 25 21.23 51.84 -40.31
N ASN A 26 20.59 52.72 -39.55
CA ASN A 26 20.70 54.19 -39.65
C ASN A 26 20.49 54.77 -38.22
N HIS A 27 21.46 55.42 -37.56
CA HIS A 27 22.03 56.76 -37.82
C HIS A 27 20.96 57.84 -37.56
N LEU A 28 21.10 58.91 -36.77
CA LEU A 28 22.17 59.63 -36.04
C LEU A 28 21.44 60.76 -35.28
N SER A 29 21.81 61.20 -34.07
CA SER A 29 22.62 62.43 -33.81
C SER A 29 22.63 62.66 -32.30
N SER A 30 23.78 62.68 -31.59
CA SER A 30 24.77 63.79 -31.49
C SER A 30 24.14 64.98 -30.74
N THR A 31 24.65 65.57 -29.65
CA THR A 31 26.02 65.66 -29.08
C THR A 31 25.98 66.51 -27.79
N ASN A 32 27.05 66.39 -26.99
CA ASN A 32 27.70 67.41 -26.13
C ASN A 32 27.05 67.76 -24.76
N SER A 33 27.77 67.97 -23.65
CA SER A 33 29.21 67.98 -23.31
C SER A 33 29.42 67.96 -21.78
N SER A 34 30.56 67.40 -21.37
CA SER A 34 31.48 67.86 -20.29
C SER A 34 30.99 68.16 -18.84
N SER A 35 31.40 67.26 -17.93
CA SER A 35 32.14 67.46 -16.66
C SER A 35 31.92 68.70 -15.77
N SER A 36 31.69 68.49 -14.46
CA SER A 36 32.72 68.60 -13.40
C SER A 36 32.17 68.36 -11.98
N VAL A 37 33.11 67.92 -11.14
CA VAL A 37 33.12 67.44 -9.74
C VAL A 37 32.82 68.48 -8.65
N GLU A 38 32.30 68.02 -7.49
CA GLU A 38 32.79 68.19 -6.09
C GLU A 38 31.77 67.49 -5.12
N LYS A 39 32.13 66.43 -4.37
CA LYS A 39 32.66 66.35 -2.97
C LYS A 39 31.55 66.58 -1.89
N SER A 40 31.33 65.79 -0.83
CA SER A 40 32.24 65.08 0.09
C SER A 40 31.51 64.09 1.04
N GLN A 41 32.19 62.97 1.37
CA GLN A 41 32.47 62.32 2.70
C GLN A 41 31.36 62.10 3.75
N SER A 42 31.24 60.92 4.41
CA SER A 42 32.15 60.32 5.42
C SER A 42 31.58 58.95 5.88
N SER A 43 32.30 57.82 5.87
CA SER A 43 33.26 57.19 6.83
C SER A 43 32.68 56.45 8.06
N SER A 44 32.92 55.13 8.08
CA SER A 44 33.30 54.18 9.17
C SER A 44 33.69 54.77 10.55
N SER A 45 33.61 54.13 11.73
CA SER A 45 33.42 52.73 12.23
C SER A 45 33.12 52.78 13.76
N GLU A 46 32.89 51.59 14.35
CA GLU A 46 33.10 51.15 15.77
C GLU A 46 31.87 51.02 16.71
N SER A 47 31.48 49.75 16.87
CA SER A 47 31.31 49.02 18.14
C SER A 47 30.46 49.58 19.28
N SER A 48 29.30 48.96 19.50
CA SER A 48 28.80 48.70 20.85
C SER A 48 27.96 47.42 20.89
N SER A 49 28.41 46.50 21.73
CA SER A 49 27.82 45.23 22.13
C SER A 49 26.31 45.27 22.38
N THR A 50 25.57 44.48 21.60
CA THR A 50 24.28 43.96 22.03
C THR A 50 24.32 42.45 21.83
N SER A 51 24.27 41.74 22.94
CA SER A 51 24.15 40.29 23.04
C SER A 51 23.18 39.76 22.00
N ASN A 52 23.73 39.12 20.97
CA ASN A 52 22.97 38.29 20.04
C ASN A 52 22.55 37.05 20.83
N SER A 53 21.47 37.18 21.59
CA SER A 53 20.70 36.01 22.02
C SER A 53 20.15 35.42 20.74
N SER A 54 20.91 34.49 20.15
CA SER A 54 20.42 33.50 19.21
C SER A 54 19.36 32.69 19.96
N SER A 55 18.16 33.26 20.06
CA SER A 55 16.96 32.51 20.31
C SER A 55 16.75 31.71 19.03
N SER A 56 17.36 30.52 18.98
CA SER A 56 16.85 29.46 18.12
C SER A 56 15.41 29.27 18.56
N SER A 57 14.49 29.93 17.86
CA SER A 57 13.09 29.57 17.87
C SER A 57 13.08 28.15 17.35
N GLN A 58 13.21 27.17 18.25
CA GLN A 58 12.87 25.79 17.94
C GLN A 58 11.40 25.87 17.54
N GLU A 59 11.14 25.84 16.23
CA GLU A 59 9.79 25.65 15.73
C GLU A 59 9.24 24.45 16.49
N LYS A 60 8.13 24.68 17.17
CA LYS A 60 7.49 23.66 17.98
C LYS A 60 7.02 22.57 17.01
N LYS A 61 7.80 21.49 16.88
CA LYS A 61 7.40 20.33 16.09
C LYS A 61 5.99 19.91 16.49
N VAL A 62 5.16 19.64 15.48
CA VAL A 62 3.81 19.13 15.68
C VAL A 62 3.89 17.81 16.44
N ASP A 63 3.04 17.64 17.44
CA ASP A 63 2.99 16.42 18.24
C ASP A 63 2.51 15.25 17.37
N THR A 64 3.36 14.24 17.23
CA THR A 64 3.11 13.04 16.42
C THR A 64 2.14 12.06 17.10
N SER A 65 1.71 12.31 18.34
CA SER A 65 0.80 11.43 19.09
C SER A 65 -0.53 11.13 18.37
N ALA A 66 -0.99 12.03 17.48
CA ALA A 66 -2.18 11.79 16.67
C ALA A 66 -2.05 10.53 15.76
N TYR A 67 -0.82 10.19 15.35
CA TYR A 67 -0.53 9.00 14.57
C TYR A 67 -0.63 7.69 15.37
N ASP A 68 -0.60 7.72 16.71
CA ASP A 68 -0.70 6.51 17.53
C ASP A 68 -2.00 5.75 17.27
N SER A 69 -3.07 6.48 16.94
CA SER A 69 -4.35 5.91 16.54
C SER A 69 -4.26 5.12 15.23
N ILE A 70 -3.52 5.63 14.24
CA ILE A 70 -3.30 4.96 12.95
C ILE A 70 -2.43 3.71 13.13
N ILE A 71 -1.34 3.82 13.89
CA ILE A 71 -0.45 2.70 14.19
C ILE A 71 -1.20 1.59 14.94
N SER A 72 -1.97 1.94 15.96
CA SER A 72 -2.79 0.99 16.72
C SER A 72 -3.83 0.30 15.83
N LYS A 73 -4.40 1.05 14.88
CA LYS A 73 -5.36 0.51 13.91
C LYS A 73 -4.71 -0.50 12.98
N TYR A 74 -3.53 -0.20 12.46
CA TYR A 74 -2.73 -1.14 11.66
C TYR A 74 -2.32 -2.39 12.45
N GLN A 75 -1.86 -2.22 13.69
CA GLN A 75 -1.50 -3.32 14.58
C GLN A 75 -2.69 -4.25 14.84
N THR A 76 -3.85 -3.66 15.14
CA THR A 76 -5.10 -4.41 15.36
C THR A 76 -5.52 -5.14 14.10
N ALA A 77 -5.45 -4.47 12.95
CA ALA A 77 -5.78 -5.04 11.64
C ALA A 77 -4.88 -6.24 11.29
N VAL A 78 -3.57 -6.12 11.53
CA VAL A 78 -2.60 -7.21 11.34
C VAL A 78 -2.87 -8.37 12.29
N ALA A 79 -3.01 -8.09 13.59
CA ALA A 79 -3.21 -9.10 14.63
C ALA A 79 -4.51 -9.89 14.44
N ASN A 80 -5.58 -9.22 14.01
CA ASN A 80 -6.89 -9.85 13.79
C ASN A 80 -7.08 -10.37 12.36
N ASN A 81 -6.12 -10.14 11.47
CA ASN A 81 -6.24 -10.39 10.03
C ASN A 81 -7.53 -9.76 9.45
N GLN A 82 -7.77 -8.48 9.78
CA GLN A 82 -8.95 -7.71 9.37
C GLN A 82 -8.52 -6.48 8.61
N THR A 83 -8.94 -6.37 7.35
CA THR A 83 -8.73 -5.16 6.55
C THR A 83 -9.78 -4.11 6.90
N ASP A 84 -9.36 -2.85 7.02
CA ASP A 84 -10.24 -1.70 7.15
C ASP A 84 -10.08 -0.84 5.90
N ALA A 85 -11.19 -0.34 5.33
CA ALA A 85 -11.18 0.42 4.08
C ALA A 85 -10.34 1.72 4.14
N SER A 86 -10.11 2.25 5.34
CA SER A 86 -9.25 3.43 5.56
C SER A 86 -7.75 3.11 5.62
N LEU A 87 -7.37 1.82 5.61
CA LEU A 87 -6.00 1.34 5.65
C LEU A 87 -5.55 0.78 4.30
N ASN A 88 -4.24 0.64 4.10
CA ASN A 88 -3.68 -0.19 3.05
C ASN A 88 -3.82 -1.67 3.41
N SER A 89 -4.72 -2.38 2.73
CA SER A 89 -5.00 -3.80 2.97
C SER A 89 -3.80 -4.71 2.71
N LEU A 90 -2.84 -4.27 1.88
CA LEU A 90 -1.64 -5.06 1.59
C LEU A 90 -0.80 -5.30 2.84
N ILE A 91 -0.74 -4.34 3.78
CA ILE A 91 -0.04 -4.53 5.06
C ILE A 91 -0.60 -5.74 5.80
N VAL A 92 -1.93 -5.86 5.88
CA VAL A 92 -2.59 -6.98 6.56
C VAL A 92 -2.37 -8.30 5.80
N ASN A 93 -2.54 -8.26 4.47
CA ASN A 93 -2.41 -9.42 3.60
C ASN A 93 -1.00 -10.01 3.66
N TYR A 94 0.04 -9.16 3.57
CA TYR A 94 1.43 -9.60 3.59
C TYR A 94 1.90 -10.03 4.98
N ALA A 95 1.42 -9.38 6.05
CA ALA A 95 1.74 -9.82 7.41
C ALA A 95 1.19 -11.22 7.71
N ASN A 96 0.06 -11.60 7.10
CA ASN A 96 -0.60 -12.88 7.29
C ASN A 96 -0.41 -13.85 6.11
N SER A 97 0.42 -13.52 5.12
CA SER A 97 0.67 -14.37 3.95
C SER A 97 1.58 -15.54 4.28
N GLN A 98 1.16 -16.76 3.96
CA GLN A 98 1.96 -17.96 4.17
C GLN A 98 3.01 -18.20 3.07
N THR A 99 2.78 -17.69 1.87
CA THR A 99 3.65 -17.91 0.70
C THR A 99 4.65 -16.78 0.52
N SER A 100 4.25 -15.56 0.84
CA SER A 100 5.02 -14.34 0.60
C SER A 100 4.94 -13.39 1.80
N PRO A 101 5.29 -13.81 3.03
CA PRO A 101 5.20 -12.91 4.18
C PRO A 101 6.13 -11.70 4.05
N ALA A 102 5.64 -10.53 4.44
CA ALA A 102 6.45 -9.33 4.62
C ALA A 102 6.06 -8.59 5.91
N SER A 103 7.07 -8.15 6.65
CA SER A 103 6.88 -7.33 7.84
C SER A 103 6.81 -5.86 7.46
N THR A 104 5.99 -5.10 8.19
CA THR A 104 5.86 -3.65 8.02
C THR A 104 6.62 -2.93 9.12
N VAL A 105 7.32 -1.87 8.72
CA VAL A 105 7.99 -0.92 9.61
C VAL A 105 7.41 0.47 9.39
N TYR A 106 7.62 1.36 10.35
CA TYR A 106 7.23 2.77 10.24
C TYR A 106 8.28 3.72 10.81
N THR A 107 8.29 4.96 10.36
CA THR A 107 9.13 6.04 10.91
C THR A 107 8.40 7.38 10.83
N TYR A 108 8.94 8.39 11.50
CA TYR A 108 8.50 9.77 11.40
C TYR A 108 9.60 10.61 10.76
N ARG A 109 9.25 11.40 9.73
CA ARG A 109 10.19 12.32 9.08
C ARG A 109 9.42 13.41 8.35
N ASP A 110 9.84 14.65 8.53
CA ASP A 110 9.42 15.79 7.72
C ASP A 110 9.99 15.66 6.30
N LEU A 111 9.14 15.26 5.36
CA LEU A 111 9.50 14.99 3.97
C LEU A 111 9.42 16.24 3.08
N ASP A 112 8.55 17.19 3.41
CA ASP A 112 8.34 18.41 2.64
C ASP A 112 9.05 19.64 3.22
N GLY A 113 9.67 19.49 4.38
CA GLY A 113 10.41 20.55 5.08
C GLY A 113 9.48 21.57 5.72
N ASN A 114 8.20 21.25 5.93
CA ASN A 114 7.24 22.18 6.50
C ASN A 114 7.31 22.23 8.04
N GLY A 115 8.03 21.34 8.72
CA GLY A 115 8.12 21.25 10.18
C GLY A 115 7.10 20.32 10.85
N VAL A 116 6.29 19.59 10.06
CA VAL A 116 5.48 18.45 10.50
C VAL A 116 6.20 17.18 10.09
N ASP A 117 6.37 16.23 11.01
CA ASP A 117 6.84 14.91 10.59
C ASP A 117 5.68 14.10 9.99
N GLU A 118 5.87 13.54 8.80
CA GLU A 118 4.98 12.53 8.23
C GLU A 118 5.19 11.17 8.91
N LEU A 119 4.12 10.40 9.10
CA LEU A 119 4.20 8.97 9.38
C LEU A 119 4.36 8.22 8.06
N ILE A 120 5.50 7.56 7.88
CA ILE A 120 5.77 6.68 6.72
C ILE A 120 5.68 5.23 7.16
N LEU A 121 4.88 4.43 6.45
CA LEU A 121 4.87 2.97 6.56
C LEU A 121 5.50 2.34 5.33
N ALA A 122 6.29 1.28 5.54
CA ALA A 122 6.93 0.54 4.46
C ALA A 122 7.04 -0.95 4.77
N PHE A 123 7.07 -1.78 3.72
CA PHE A 123 7.55 -3.16 3.87
C PHE A 123 9.06 -3.17 4.10
N LYS A 124 9.49 -4.03 5.02
CA LYS A 124 10.90 -4.23 5.35
C LYS A 124 11.62 -5.04 4.27
N PRO A 125 12.90 -4.74 3.98
CA PRO A 125 13.76 -5.60 3.18
C PRO A 125 13.76 -7.05 3.71
N GLY A 126 13.65 -8.01 2.81
CA GLY A 126 13.58 -9.42 3.13
C GLY A 126 13.56 -10.31 1.89
N LYS A 127 12.81 -11.41 1.98
CA LYS A 127 12.73 -12.38 0.88
C LYS A 127 11.98 -11.78 -0.32
N LEU A 128 10.88 -11.09 -0.06
CA LEU A 128 9.97 -10.56 -1.06
C LEU A 128 10.45 -9.22 -1.64
N PHE A 129 10.72 -8.25 -0.76
CA PHE A 129 11.22 -6.93 -1.14
C PHE A 129 12.72 -6.82 -0.86
N LYS A 130 13.49 -6.27 -1.80
CA LYS A 130 14.94 -6.09 -1.62
C LYS A 130 15.30 -4.83 -0.86
N GLU A 131 14.40 -3.86 -0.88
CA GLU A 131 14.52 -2.57 -0.22
C GLU A 131 13.22 -2.23 0.53
N HIS A 132 13.22 -1.09 1.22
CA HIS A 132 12.01 -0.61 1.87
C HIS A 132 11.02 -0.15 0.80
N VAL A 133 9.82 -0.71 0.80
CA VAL A 133 8.77 -0.31 -0.15
C VAL A 133 7.72 0.49 0.60
N ILE A 134 7.62 1.80 0.32
CA ILE A 134 6.62 2.67 0.93
C ILE A 134 5.22 2.17 0.57
N THR A 135 4.40 1.94 1.61
CA THR A 135 3.02 1.47 1.48
C THR A 135 2.01 2.57 1.80
N ASP A 136 2.36 3.50 2.70
CA ASP A 136 1.50 4.61 3.08
C ASP A 136 2.28 5.77 3.68
N ILE A 137 1.75 6.98 3.49
CA ILE A 137 2.24 8.21 4.10
C ILE A 137 1.06 8.97 4.70
N TYR A 138 1.21 9.45 5.93
CA TYR A 138 0.23 10.32 6.60
C TYR A 138 0.90 11.60 7.07
N THR A 139 0.17 12.71 7.03
CA THR A 139 0.58 13.99 7.63
C THR A 139 -0.43 14.44 8.69
N ILE A 140 -0.07 15.44 9.51
CA ILE A 140 -0.98 16.14 10.42
C ILE A 140 -1.22 17.55 9.90
N SER A 141 -2.47 17.86 9.61
CA SER A 141 -2.91 19.20 9.25
C SER A 141 -2.56 20.20 10.35
N LYS A 142 -1.73 21.22 10.04
CA LYS A 142 -1.41 22.29 11.00
C LYS A 142 -2.64 23.10 11.40
N ASP A 143 -3.61 23.23 10.49
CA ASP A 143 -4.82 24.01 10.72
C ASP A 143 -5.81 23.30 11.64
N SER A 144 -5.97 21.98 11.45
CA SER A 144 -7.03 21.21 12.12
C SER A 144 -6.53 20.20 13.15
N GLY A 145 -5.24 19.89 13.19
CA GLY A 145 -4.64 18.82 14.00
C GLY A 145 -5.07 17.41 13.59
N LYS A 146 -5.78 17.26 12.45
CA LYS A 146 -6.27 15.97 11.97
C LYS A 146 -5.20 15.25 11.16
N VAL A 147 -5.17 13.93 11.31
CA VAL A 147 -4.36 13.05 10.48
C VAL A 147 -4.99 12.92 9.10
N ILE A 148 -4.18 13.11 8.06
CA ILE A 148 -4.55 13.00 6.65
C ILE A 148 -3.70 11.91 6.01
N ARG A 149 -4.31 10.99 5.26
CA ARG A 149 -3.60 9.99 4.47
C ARG A 149 -3.22 10.59 3.13
N LEU A 150 -1.93 10.78 2.88
CA LEU A 150 -1.41 11.38 1.64
C LEU A 150 -1.44 10.43 0.45
N THR A 151 -1.38 9.12 0.73
CA THR A 151 -1.39 8.03 -0.26
C THR A 151 -2.79 7.46 -0.52
N GLU A 152 -3.83 8.27 -0.35
CA GLU A 152 -5.22 7.88 -0.63
C GLU A 152 -5.58 8.02 -2.13
N GLY A 153 -6.51 7.19 -2.61
CA GLY A 153 -7.07 7.27 -3.98
C GLY A 153 -6.74 6.07 -4.89
N GLN A 154 -7.40 5.97 -6.04
CA GLN A 154 -7.31 4.79 -6.92
C GLN A 154 -5.90 4.47 -7.45
N GLN A 155 -5.03 5.48 -7.58
CA GLN A 155 -3.65 5.28 -8.06
C GLN A 155 -2.71 4.89 -6.91
N LEU A 156 -2.66 5.68 -5.83
CA LEU A 156 -1.76 5.45 -4.70
C LEU A 156 -2.24 4.34 -3.73
N GLY A 157 -3.50 3.91 -3.83
CA GLY A 157 -4.03 2.80 -3.03
C GLY A 157 -3.45 1.42 -3.40
N MET A 158 -2.65 1.31 -4.45
CA MET A 158 -1.97 0.07 -4.90
C MET A 158 -0.49 -0.01 -4.50
N LEU A 159 0.00 0.93 -3.68
CA LEU A 159 1.39 0.95 -3.22
C LEU A 159 1.72 -0.27 -2.37
N GLY A 160 2.85 -0.91 -2.69
CA GLY A 160 3.36 -2.08 -1.95
C GLY A 160 3.24 -3.43 -2.68
N GLU A 161 2.57 -3.50 -3.82
CA GLU A 161 2.49 -4.73 -4.64
C GLU A 161 2.97 -4.49 -6.07
N ARG A 162 2.20 -3.70 -6.84
CA ARG A 162 2.48 -3.45 -8.26
C ARG A 162 3.17 -2.13 -8.53
N MET A 163 3.00 -1.18 -7.63
CA MET A 163 3.45 0.20 -7.78
C MET A 163 4.34 0.58 -6.60
N THR A 164 5.38 1.33 -6.92
CA THR A 164 6.35 1.88 -5.98
C THR A 164 6.23 3.40 -6.01
N LEU A 165 6.27 4.02 -4.83
CA LEU A 165 6.45 5.44 -4.65
C LEU A 165 7.83 5.65 -4.03
N ALA A 166 8.81 5.98 -4.87
CA ALA A 166 10.19 6.24 -4.48
C ALA A 166 10.33 7.70 -4.05
N TYR A 167 10.91 7.95 -2.87
CA TYR A 167 11.19 9.31 -2.40
C TYR A 167 12.55 9.77 -2.94
N LEU A 168 12.61 10.98 -3.49
CA LEU A 168 13.78 11.50 -4.19
C LEU A 168 14.50 12.58 -3.37
N MET A 169 15.78 12.81 -3.68
CA MET A 169 16.66 13.75 -2.96
C MET A 169 16.20 15.22 -3.00
N ASP A 170 15.26 15.56 -3.88
CA ASP A 170 14.67 16.89 -4.03
C ASP A 170 13.28 17.04 -3.37
N ASN A 171 12.94 16.12 -2.48
CA ASN A 171 11.67 16.06 -1.75
C ASN A 171 10.43 15.74 -2.63
N THR A 172 10.63 15.30 -3.87
CA THR A 172 9.56 14.78 -4.72
C THR A 172 9.52 13.24 -4.68
N PHE A 173 8.58 12.65 -5.43
CA PHE A 173 8.47 11.20 -5.56
C PHE A 173 8.44 10.77 -7.02
N SER A 174 9.06 9.63 -7.31
CA SER A 174 8.84 8.89 -8.58
C SER A 174 7.85 7.75 -8.34
N TYR A 175 6.87 7.63 -9.23
CA TYR A 175 5.83 6.60 -9.17
C TYR A 175 5.90 5.68 -10.39
N TYR A 176 6.23 4.41 -10.15
CA TYR A 176 6.47 3.44 -11.22
C TYR A 176 6.03 2.01 -10.84
N GLY A 177 5.84 1.17 -11.85
CA GLY A 177 5.40 -0.22 -11.68
C GLY A 177 6.54 -1.23 -11.51
N SER A 178 6.20 -2.42 -11.02
CA SER A 178 7.04 -3.62 -10.73
C SER A 178 7.92 -4.17 -11.87
N ALA A 179 8.02 -3.49 -13.02
CA ALA A 179 8.93 -3.83 -14.11
C ALA A 179 10.15 -2.89 -14.22
N GLY A 180 10.37 -2.00 -13.25
CA GLY A 180 11.62 -1.21 -13.17
C GLY A 180 11.90 -0.41 -14.44
N ALA A 181 10.89 0.25 -15.01
CA ALA A 181 11.06 1.17 -16.12
C ALA A 181 11.81 2.44 -15.64
N MET A 182 13.06 2.27 -15.20
CA MET A 182 14.02 3.32 -14.81
C MET A 182 14.56 4.07 -16.04
N ALA A 183 13.79 4.13 -17.13
CA ALA A 183 14.13 4.82 -18.35
C ALA A 183 12.86 5.48 -18.93
N GLY A 184 12.41 6.56 -18.27
CA GLY A 184 11.53 7.59 -18.85
C GLY A 184 10.07 7.20 -19.09
N GLY A 185 9.32 6.87 -18.02
CA GLY A 185 7.86 6.67 -18.14
C GLY A 185 7.05 6.57 -16.85
N GLY A 186 7.60 6.92 -15.69
CA GLY A 186 6.85 7.05 -14.44
C GLY A 186 6.24 8.44 -14.28
N SER A 187 5.18 8.58 -13.48
CA SER A 187 4.66 9.91 -13.09
C SER A 187 5.39 10.41 -11.85
N GLY A 188 5.56 11.72 -11.72
CA GLY A 188 6.08 12.34 -10.51
C GLY A 188 4.95 12.62 -9.51
N TYR A 189 5.30 12.80 -8.25
CA TYR A 189 4.43 13.43 -7.27
C TYR A 189 5.22 14.42 -6.42
N HIS A 190 4.57 15.50 -5.98
CA HIS A 190 5.11 16.44 -5.00
C HIS A 190 4.04 16.78 -3.96
N PHE A 191 4.47 17.31 -2.82
CA PHE A 191 3.56 17.84 -1.82
C PHE A 191 2.84 19.08 -2.35
N SER A 192 1.53 19.19 -2.10
CA SER A 192 0.81 20.44 -2.31
C SER A 192 1.40 21.56 -1.45
N SER A 193 1.15 22.82 -1.81
CA SER A 193 1.69 23.98 -1.10
C SER A 193 1.32 24.05 0.40
N ASP A 194 0.25 23.37 0.79
CA ASP A 194 -0.20 23.25 2.19
C ASP A 194 0.27 21.96 2.89
N GLY A 195 0.99 21.08 2.18
CA GLY A 195 1.51 19.80 2.68
C GLY A 195 0.45 18.72 2.88
N GLN A 196 -0.83 18.97 2.55
CA GLN A 196 -1.95 18.10 2.90
C GLN A 196 -2.36 17.11 1.80
N SER A 197 -1.67 17.09 0.66
CA SER A 197 -1.92 16.15 -0.43
C SER A 197 -0.67 15.92 -1.28
N LEU A 198 -0.65 14.82 -2.03
CA LEU A 198 0.32 14.60 -3.11
C LEU A 198 -0.30 14.96 -4.46
N VAL A 199 0.33 15.92 -5.13
CA VAL A 199 -0.05 16.38 -6.46
C VAL A 199 0.73 15.58 -7.49
N LYS A 200 0.02 15.03 -8.48
CA LYS A 200 0.60 14.24 -9.56
C LYS A 200 1.19 15.15 -10.64
N ASP A 201 2.41 14.82 -11.06
CA ASP A 201 3.10 15.40 -12.21
C ASP A 201 3.07 14.46 -13.42
N ASP A 202 3.34 15.02 -14.60
CA ASP A 202 3.42 14.26 -15.85
C ASP A 202 4.66 13.36 -15.91
N SER A 203 5.75 13.75 -15.24
CA SER A 203 7.01 13.02 -15.12
C SER A 203 7.60 13.17 -13.72
N ASP A 204 8.47 12.25 -13.32
CA ASP A 204 9.32 12.48 -12.14
C ASP A 204 10.37 13.58 -12.41
N SER A 205 11.03 14.03 -11.34
CA SER A 205 12.01 15.12 -11.41
C SER A 205 13.37 14.67 -11.97
N GLY A 206 13.61 13.36 -12.09
CA GLY A 206 14.90 12.78 -12.43
C GLY A 206 15.96 12.89 -11.33
N ALA A 207 15.59 13.31 -10.11
CA ALA A 207 16.49 13.29 -8.96
C ALA A 207 16.78 11.86 -8.49
N ASP A 208 17.93 11.67 -7.84
CA ASP A 208 18.32 10.37 -7.29
C ASP A 208 17.33 9.92 -6.19
N GLU A 209 17.07 8.61 -6.14
CA GLU A 209 16.26 8.00 -5.07
C GLU A 209 17.00 8.04 -3.72
N VAL A 210 16.27 8.34 -2.65
CA VAL A 210 16.80 8.38 -1.29
C VAL A 210 17.02 6.96 -0.76
N ASP A 211 18.21 6.70 -0.23
CA ASP A 211 18.47 5.45 0.50
C ASP A 211 17.72 5.44 1.85
N LEU A 212 16.66 4.62 1.90
CA LEU A 212 15.80 4.43 3.07
C LEU A 212 16.41 3.51 4.14
N SER A 213 17.54 2.85 3.88
CA SER A 213 18.10 1.80 4.75
C SER A 213 18.50 2.30 6.15
N ASN A 214 18.96 3.55 6.24
CA ASN A 214 19.46 4.15 7.48
C ASN A 214 18.42 4.98 8.24
N TRP A 215 17.14 4.90 7.86
CA TRP A 215 16.09 5.59 8.58
C TRP A 215 15.79 4.90 9.93
N GLY A 216 15.31 5.68 10.90
CA GLY A 216 15.00 5.23 12.27
C GLY A 216 13.71 4.41 12.37
N TRP A 217 13.65 3.32 11.60
CA TRP A 217 12.48 2.44 11.49
C TRP A 217 12.12 1.76 12.82
N LYS A 218 10.83 1.67 13.09
CA LYS A 218 10.21 0.92 14.18
C LYS A 218 9.38 -0.22 13.59
N ASP A 219 9.43 -1.41 14.18
CA ASP A 219 8.58 -2.52 13.73
C ASP A 219 7.12 -2.22 14.07
N LEU A 220 6.22 -2.39 13.09
CA LEU A 220 4.80 -2.20 13.32
C LEU A 220 4.26 -3.19 14.36
N SER A 221 4.80 -4.41 14.40
CA SER A 221 4.40 -5.46 15.34
C SER A 221 4.92 -5.29 16.76
N SER A 222 5.74 -4.27 17.06
CA SER A 222 6.28 -4.06 18.41
C SER A 222 5.49 -2.99 19.19
N ALA A 223 4.30 -3.36 19.65
CA ALA A 223 3.69 -2.79 20.84
C ALA A 223 3.28 -3.93 21.78
N SER A 224 4.17 -4.20 22.73
CA SER A 224 3.99 -5.00 23.95
C SER A 224 3.54 -6.47 23.79
N THR A 225 4.54 -7.31 23.59
CA THR A 225 4.60 -8.68 24.11
C THR A 225 4.23 -8.73 25.60
N ASN A 226 2.96 -9.03 25.88
CA ASN A 226 2.57 -9.93 26.96
C ASN A 226 1.94 -11.17 26.33
N SER A 227 2.76 -11.91 25.59
CA SER A 227 2.46 -13.29 25.25
C SER A 227 3.66 -14.10 25.67
N SER A 228 3.82 -14.20 27.00
CA SER A 228 4.52 -15.31 27.61
C SER A 228 3.95 -16.59 27.03
N SER A 229 4.83 -17.42 26.50
CA SER A 229 4.58 -18.82 26.15
C SER A 229 3.73 -19.46 27.25
N SER A 230 2.44 -19.60 26.99
CA SER A 230 1.57 -20.48 27.74
C SER A 230 1.04 -21.46 26.72
N THR A 231 1.50 -22.70 26.86
CA THR A 231 0.93 -23.92 26.31
C THR A 231 -0.54 -23.70 25.99
N ALA A 232 -0.87 -23.69 24.70
CA ALA A 232 -2.23 -23.52 24.20
C ALA A 232 -3.10 -24.64 24.79
N SER A 233 -3.72 -24.33 25.93
CA SER A 233 -4.87 -25.06 26.40
C SER A 233 -6.00 -24.64 25.48
N GLN A 234 -6.56 -25.63 24.79
CA GLN A 234 -7.77 -25.51 23.98
C GLN A 234 -8.87 -24.88 24.84
N THR A 235 -9.03 -23.57 24.74
CA THR A 235 -10.19 -22.88 25.29
C THR A 235 -11.34 -23.15 24.33
N GLN A 236 -12.36 -23.86 24.83
CA GLN A 236 -13.63 -24.10 24.15
C GLN A 236 -14.12 -22.80 23.50
N THR A 237 -14.15 -22.80 22.16
CA THR A 237 -14.75 -21.72 21.37
C THR A 237 -16.26 -21.88 21.45
N SER A 238 -16.90 -21.13 22.34
CA SER A 238 -18.35 -20.87 22.24
C SER A 238 -18.67 -20.39 20.82
N SER A 239 -19.63 -21.06 20.17
CA SER A 239 -19.94 -20.92 18.75
C SER A 239 -20.38 -19.50 18.36
N SER A 240 -19.43 -18.68 17.85
CA SER A 240 -19.76 -17.36 17.29
C SER A 240 -20.24 -17.53 15.84
N ALA A 241 -21.45 -17.08 15.53
CA ALA A 241 -22.03 -17.17 14.18
C ALA A 241 -21.07 -16.72 13.06
N LEU A 242 -21.22 -17.27 11.85
CA LEU A 242 -20.52 -16.77 10.66
C LEU A 242 -20.86 -15.30 10.48
N LYS A 243 -19.84 -14.48 10.20
CA LYS A 243 -20.00 -13.03 10.03
C LYS A 243 -19.77 -12.68 8.56
N PRO A 244 -20.85 -12.38 7.81
CA PRO A 244 -20.73 -12.07 6.38
C PRO A 244 -19.74 -10.95 6.06
N ASP A 245 -19.68 -9.91 6.91
CA ASP A 245 -18.75 -8.80 6.72
C ASP A 245 -17.28 -9.22 6.86
N GLU A 246 -16.97 -10.19 7.73
CA GLU A 246 -15.62 -10.75 7.84
C GLU A 246 -15.29 -11.59 6.59
N LEU A 247 -16.21 -12.48 6.19
CA LEU A 247 -16.00 -13.38 5.04
C LEU A 247 -15.85 -12.63 3.72
N LYS A 248 -16.63 -11.55 3.53
CA LYS A 248 -16.55 -10.67 2.36
C LYS A 248 -15.18 -10.02 2.19
N ASN A 249 -14.51 -9.77 3.30
CA ASN A 249 -13.18 -9.17 3.35
C ASN A 249 -12.06 -10.23 3.36
N GLY A 250 -12.38 -11.50 3.08
CA GLY A 250 -11.41 -12.59 3.04
C GLY A 250 -11.07 -13.19 4.40
N ASN A 251 -11.69 -12.74 5.49
CA ASN A 251 -11.42 -13.20 6.84
C ASN A 251 -12.31 -14.39 7.22
N TYR A 252 -11.71 -15.58 7.38
CA TYR A 252 -12.40 -16.82 7.77
C TYR A 252 -12.49 -17.06 9.29
N LYS A 253 -12.05 -16.13 10.16
CA LYS A 253 -11.96 -16.36 11.61
C LYS A 253 -13.31 -16.73 12.23
N SER A 254 -14.41 -16.09 11.81
CA SER A 254 -15.74 -16.51 12.24
C SER A 254 -16.15 -17.90 11.77
N ALA A 255 -15.40 -18.55 10.87
CA ALA A 255 -15.59 -19.94 10.45
C ALA A 255 -14.66 -20.93 11.19
N VAL A 256 -13.71 -20.45 12.01
CA VAL A 256 -12.82 -21.30 12.81
C VAL A 256 -13.65 -22.23 13.71
N GLY A 257 -13.20 -23.47 13.81
CA GLY A 257 -13.84 -24.54 14.55
C GLY A 257 -13.98 -25.81 13.73
N THR A 258 -14.53 -26.84 14.38
CA THR A 258 -14.84 -28.12 13.76
C THR A 258 -16.30 -28.14 13.32
N TRP A 259 -16.52 -28.60 12.09
CA TRP A 259 -17.82 -28.72 11.46
C TRP A 259 -18.03 -30.18 11.10
N LYS A 260 -19.21 -30.72 11.37
CA LYS A 260 -19.54 -32.14 11.21
C LYS A 260 -20.77 -32.32 10.32
N SER A 261 -20.67 -33.25 9.39
CA SER A 261 -21.79 -33.69 8.54
C SER A 261 -22.61 -34.79 9.22
N SER A 262 -23.82 -35.04 8.71
CA SER A 262 -24.73 -36.08 9.19
C SER A 262 -24.13 -37.48 9.14
N ASN A 263 -23.25 -37.76 8.16
CA ASN A 263 -22.54 -39.04 8.04
C ASN A 263 -21.28 -39.14 8.93
N GLY A 264 -21.00 -38.13 9.75
CA GLY A 264 -19.91 -38.11 10.71
C GLY A 264 -18.57 -37.58 10.19
N GLN A 265 -18.47 -37.20 8.91
CA GLN A 265 -17.27 -36.52 8.38
C GLN A 265 -17.08 -35.15 9.05
N THR A 266 -15.82 -34.73 9.18
CA THR A 266 -15.47 -33.45 9.79
C THR A 266 -14.60 -32.59 8.88
N ILE A 267 -14.82 -31.29 8.97
CA ILE A 267 -13.97 -30.23 8.42
C ILE A 267 -13.53 -29.35 9.59
N THR A 268 -12.23 -29.12 9.74
CA THR A 268 -11.73 -28.18 10.76
C THR A 268 -11.11 -26.98 10.06
N ILE A 269 -11.54 -25.78 10.43
CA ILE A 269 -10.87 -24.54 10.06
C ILE A 269 -10.13 -24.08 11.31
N THR A 270 -8.81 -24.02 11.23
CA THR A 270 -7.97 -23.67 12.38
C THR A 270 -7.66 -22.18 12.41
N SER A 271 -7.39 -21.66 13.60
CA SER A 271 -7.06 -20.24 13.78
C SER A 271 -5.70 -19.86 13.19
N ASP A 272 -4.81 -20.81 12.90
CA ASP A 272 -3.52 -20.61 12.24
C ASP A 272 -3.60 -20.74 10.69
N GLY A 273 -4.81 -20.83 10.14
CA GLY A 273 -5.03 -20.78 8.69
C GLY A 273 -4.84 -22.10 7.97
N GLN A 274 -5.14 -23.20 8.65
CA GLN A 274 -5.21 -24.51 8.05
C GLN A 274 -6.68 -24.94 7.88
N LEU A 275 -6.90 -25.70 6.82
CA LEU A 275 -8.11 -26.46 6.57
C LEU A 275 -7.77 -27.94 6.72
N GLU A 276 -8.35 -28.59 7.73
CA GLU A 276 -8.31 -30.05 7.85
C GLU A 276 -9.52 -30.63 7.10
N LEU A 277 -9.24 -31.32 6.01
CA LEU A 277 -10.23 -31.93 5.14
C LEU A 277 -9.84 -33.39 4.90
N TRP A 278 -10.75 -34.30 5.23
CA TRP A 278 -10.59 -35.75 5.00
C TRP A 278 -9.27 -36.34 5.55
N GLY A 279 -8.86 -35.88 6.73
CA GLY A 279 -7.65 -36.36 7.40
C GLY A 279 -6.34 -35.79 6.85
N SER A 280 -6.41 -34.78 5.97
CA SER A 280 -5.25 -34.04 5.47
C SER A 280 -5.37 -32.56 5.81
N THR A 281 -4.24 -31.89 5.93
CA THR A 281 -4.16 -30.47 6.30
C THR A 281 -3.68 -29.66 5.11
N TYR A 282 -4.43 -28.62 4.76
CA TYR A 282 -4.15 -27.74 3.64
C TYR A 282 -4.06 -26.28 4.11
N PRO A 283 -3.05 -25.52 3.67
CA PRO A 283 -3.03 -24.09 3.90
C PRO A 283 -4.22 -23.41 3.22
N ILE A 284 -4.94 -22.55 3.94
CA ILE A 284 -5.96 -21.69 3.35
C ILE A 284 -5.27 -20.64 2.48
N ASP A 285 -5.71 -20.50 1.23
CA ASP A 285 -5.21 -19.51 0.27
C ASP A 285 -5.96 -18.18 0.45
N LYS A 286 -7.28 -18.20 0.23
CA LYS A 286 -8.13 -17.02 0.38
C LYS A 286 -9.59 -17.39 0.58
N VAL A 287 -10.36 -16.43 1.08
CA VAL A 287 -11.83 -16.43 1.03
C VAL A 287 -12.31 -15.32 0.09
N SER A 288 -13.28 -15.62 -0.77
CA SER A 288 -13.86 -14.65 -1.70
C SER A 288 -15.36 -14.86 -1.84
N SER A 289 -16.11 -13.82 -2.17
CA SER A 289 -17.53 -13.95 -2.50
C SER A 289 -17.77 -14.99 -3.60
N ASN A 290 -18.78 -15.82 -3.42
CA ASN A 290 -19.22 -16.76 -4.44
C ASN A 290 -19.78 -15.99 -5.63
N GLN A 291 -19.32 -16.34 -6.84
CA GLN A 291 -19.69 -15.64 -8.07
C GLN A 291 -21.11 -15.96 -8.57
N TYR A 292 -21.75 -17.00 -8.04
CA TYR A 292 -23.06 -17.48 -8.49
C TYR A 292 -24.15 -17.24 -7.44
N VAL A 293 -23.81 -17.25 -6.16
CA VAL A 293 -24.78 -17.12 -5.07
C VAL A 293 -24.36 -16.01 -4.11
N SER A 294 -25.17 -14.94 -4.06
CA SER A 294 -24.93 -13.80 -3.18
C SER A 294 -25.01 -14.21 -1.70
N GLY A 295 -24.07 -13.73 -0.90
CA GLY A 295 -24.01 -13.99 0.54
C GLY A 295 -23.32 -15.30 0.92
N ILE A 296 -22.88 -16.10 -0.05
CA ILE A 296 -22.03 -17.28 0.14
C ILE A 296 -20.58 -16.92 -0.19
N TYR A 297 -19.62 -17.52 0.51
CA TYR A 297 -18.20 -17.25 0.35
C TYR A 297 -17.42 -18.53 0.09
N THR A 298 -16.56 -18.53 -0.92
CA THR A 298 -15.71 -19.66 -1.27
C THR A 298 -14.38 -19.56 -0.53
N LEU A 299 -14.07 -20.57 0.27
CA LEU A 299 -12.77 -20.79 0.89
C LEU A 299 -11.93 -21.67 -0.03
N THR A 300 -10.78 -21.15 -0.45
CA THR A 300 -9.81 -21.84 -1.29
C THR A 300 -8.59 -22.22 -0.46
N TYR A 301 -7.95 -23.33 -0.83
CA TYR A 301 -6.82 -23.90 -0.11
C TYR A 301 -5.79 -24.45 -1.09
N VAL A 302 -4.53 -24.45 -0.69
CA VAL A 302 -3.41 -24.86 -1.54
C VAL A 302 -3.33 -26.39 -1.53
N TYR A 303 -3.64 -26.98 -2.68
CA TYR A 303 -3.53 -28.42 -2.92
C TYR A 303 -2.40 -28.69 -3.93
N SER A 304 -1.63 -29.77 -3.75
CA SER A 304 -0.50 -30.11 -4.62
C SER A 304 -0.89 -30.74 -5.97
N SER A 305 -2.18 -30.74 -6.34
CA SER A 305 -2.72 -31.42 -7.54
C SER A 305 -3.69 -30.53 -8.33
N PRO A 306 -3.63 -30.52 -9.68
CA PRO A 306 -4.40 -29.63 -10.56
C PRO A 306 -5.83 -30.08 -10.91
N VAL A 307 -6.37 -31.14 -10.29
CA VAL A 307 -7.72 -31.68 -10.61
C VAL A 307 -8.77 -31.31 -9.56
N GLY A 308 -9.70 -30.43 -9.96
CA GLY A 308 -11.09 -30.30 -9.48
C GLY A 308 -11.35 -30.52 -7.99
N ASN A 309 -10.98 -29.56 -7.15
CA ASN A 309 -11.28 -29.62 -5.72
C ASN A 309 -12.77 -29.37 -5.44
N ALA A 310 -13.32 -30.09 -4.45
CA ALA A 310 -14.63 -29.76 -3.89
C ALA A 310 -14.59 -28.31 -3.34
N PRO A 311 -15.42 -27.39 -3.86
CA PRO A 311 -15.50 -26.05 -3.33
C PRO A 311 -15.92 -26.12 -1.86
N ILE A 312 -15.24 -25.36 -1.00
CA ILE A 312 -15.61 -25.20 0.40
C ILE A 312 -16.36 -23.88 0.49
N GLU A 313 -17.67 -23.96 0.62
CA GLU A 313 -18.55 -22.82 0.65
C GLU A 313 -18.99 -22.55 2.09
N LEU A 314 -18.68 -21.35 2.57
CA LEU A 314 -19.11 -20.84 3.85
C LEU A 314 -20.46 -20.16 3.65
N CYS A 315 -21.50 -20.72 4.25
CA CYS A 315 -22.88 -20.33 4.06
C CYS A 315 -23.45 -19.80 5.39
N PRO A 316 -23.49 -18.46 5.56
CA PRO A 316 -24.10 -17.85 6.74
C PRO A 316 -25.57 -18.23 6.91
N LYS A 317 -26.00 -18.28 8.17
CA LYS A 317 -27.39 -18.48 8.57
C LYS A 317 -28.32 -17.54 7.81
N GLY A 318 -29.42 -18.08 7.29
CA GLY A 318 -30.45 -17.36 6.55
C GLY A 318 -30.14 -17.14 5.07
N VAL A 319 -28.90 -17.42 4.62
CA VAL A 319 -28.54 -17.37 3.20
C VAL A 319 -28.92 -18.68 2.53
N SER A 320 -29.62 -18.64 1.40
CA SER A 320 -29.95 -19.81 0.59
C SER A 320 -28.84 -20.11 -0.41
N ASP A 321 -28.48 -21.39 -0.56
CA ASP A 321 -27.54 -21.89 -1.59
C ASP A 321 -28.28 -22.45 -2.83
N GLY A 322 -29.61 -22.28 -2.89
CA GLY A 322 -30.44 -22.80 -3.96
C GLY A 322 -30.82 -24.28 -3.82
N SER A 323 -30.38 -24.96 -2.76
CA SER A 323 -30.78 -26.32 -2.41
C SER A 323 -31.76 -26.34 -1.22
N ASP A 324 -32.57 -27.39 -1.16
CA ASP A 324 -33.47 -27.74 -0.06
C ASP A 324 -32.87 -28.76 0.91
N ALA A 325 -31.68 -29.30 0.63
CA ALA A 325 -31.06 -30.35 1.43
C ALA A 325 -30.34 -29.83 2.69
N GLY A 326 -30.01 -28.54 2.75
CA GLY A 326 -29.35 -27.90 3.89
C GLY A 326 -30.31 -27.14 4.81
N ASP A 327 -30.07 -27.19 6.12
CA ASP A 327 -30.73 -26.33 7.11
C ASP A 327 -30.22 -24.88 7.03
N ASN A 328 -30.92 -24.06 6.24
CA ASN A 328 -30.62 -22.63 6.09
C ASN A 328 -30.86 -21.81 7.37
N SER A 329 -31.46 -22.37 8.42
CA SER A 329 -31.63 -21.68 9.71
C SER A 329 -30.35 -21.67 10.56
N LYS A 330 -29.29 -22.33 10.08
CA LYS A 330 -27.98 -22.43 10.73
C LYS A 330 -26.87 -22.00 9.78
N ASP A 331 -25.74 -21.63 10.37
CA ASP A 331 -24.48 -21.55 9.65
C ASP A 331 -24.09 -22.95 9.19
N ARG A 332 -23.56 -23.04 7.97
CA ARG A 332 -23.15 -24.31 7.38
C ARG A 332 -21.92 -24.14 6.50
N ILE A 333 -21.15 -25.23 6.38
CA ILE A 333 -20.17 -25.39 5.31
C ILE A 333 -20.77 -26.36 4.30
N LEU A 334 -20.82 -25.97 3.04
CA LEU A 334 -21.15 -26.84 1.92
C LEU A 334 -19.86 -27.30 1.24
N ALA A 335 -19.67 -28.62 1.15
CA ALA A 335 -18.48 -29.21 0.53
C ALA A 335 -18.90 -30.32 -0.45
N THR A 336 -19.10 -29.97 -1.72
CA THR A 336 -19.47 -30.94 -2.77
C THR A 336 -19.15 -30.40 -4.17
N ASN A 337 -18.80 -31.32 -5.08
CA ASN A 337 -18.64 -31.05 -6.52
C ASN A 337 -19.92 -31.32 -7.32
N GLY A 338 -20.94 -31.91 -6.69
CA GLY A 338 -22.18 -32.34 -7.34
C GLY A 338 -23.42 -31.70 -6.75
N LYS A 339 -24.59 -32.22 -7.09
CA LYS A 339 -25.86 -31.79 -6.47
C LYS A 339 -25.75 -31.95 -4.94
N PRO A 340 -25.99 -30.89 -4.14
CA PRO A 340 -25.97 -31.01 -2.68
C PRO A 340 -26.96 -32.07 -2.18
N SER A 341 -26.52 -32.80 -1.17
CA SER A 341 -27.32 -33.74 -0.38
C SER A 341 -27.12 -33.41 1.10
N GLU A 342 -27.93 -33.98 2.00
CA GLU A 342 -27.80 -33.71 3.45
C GLU A 342 -26.37 -33.94 3.96
N GLU A 343 -25.68 -34.96 3.43
CA GLU A 343 -24.29 -35.29 3.81
C GLU A 343 -23.25 -34.29 3.31
N SER A 344 -23.62 -33.43 2.35
CA SER A 344 -22.75 -32.37 1.83
C SER A 344 -22.65 -31.16 2.76
N TYR A 345 -23.52 -31.10 3.78
CA TYR A 345 -23.61 -29.99 4.72
C TYR A 345 -22.95 -30.34 6.04
N PHE A 346 -22.06 -29.45 6.49
CA PHE A 346 -21.36 -29.56 7.75
C PHE A 346 -21.84 -28.45 8.68
N TYR A 347 -22.18 -28.82 9.90
CA TYR A 347 -22.66 -27.91 10.93
C TYR A 347 -21.64 -27.85 12.06
N ARG A 348 -21.52 -26.69 12.69
CA ARG A 348 -20.56 -26.48 13.76
C ARG A 348 -20.81 -27.46 14.91
N VAL A 349 -19.73 -28.04 15.43
CA VAL A 349 -19.75 -28.86 16.63
C VAL A 349 -19.62 -27.90 17.82
N ASP A 350 -20.63 -27.83 18.67
CA ASP A 350 -20.60 -27.08 19.93
C ASP A 350 -19.66 -27.72 20.96
#